data_AF-A0A401Q411-F1
#
_entry.id   AF-A0A401Q411-F1
#
_cell.length_a   1.000
_cell.length_b   1.000
_cell.length_c   1.000
_cell.angle_alpha   90.00
_cell.angle_beta   90.00
_cell.angle_gamma   90.00
#
_symmetry.space_group_name_H-M   'P 1'
#
loop_
_entity.id
_entity.type
_entity.pdbx_description
1 polymer ?
#
loop_
_entity_poly.entity_id
_entity_poly.type
_entity_poly.pdbx_seq_one_letter_code
_entity_poly.pdbx_strand_id
1 'polypeptide(L)'
;MATFLKSGSLVTADWLNSVEGREHLASILRRNKRKIFGLLERPVLPPQVAPDTASYKIFLSGKSGVGKTAAVAKFAGLEISSVHHETTGIQTRTVYWPAKLVENGRVIMFRFQFWDCGEASLKKFDHILAACKDKADAILFLFSFTDRSSFDDLPSQMSRIMHDSEKIVKIVIGTKFDQYMHTDVTERELRDFQRTWHLPVFKIKSVNGPRLSDGKTLDGKAGLLEVEHILNGVAEQLWYQDQVTAGLGVPSLLGYCSTAPTEDHPDLIFCRKQAGVAIGRLCEKCDGKCVICDSYVRPCTLVRICDKCNYGSYQGRCVICGGPGVSDAYYCKECTIQEKDRDGCPKIVNLGSSKTDLFYERKKYGFKKR
;
A
#
# COMPACT_ATOMS: atom_id res chain seq x y z
N MET A 1 0.47 -21.30 -5.86
CA MET A 1 0.85 -20.69 -7.15
C MET A 1 0.86 -19.18 -6.95
N ALA A 2 1.97 -18.50 -7.24
CA ALA A 2 2.04 -17.04 -7.09
C ALA A 2 1.16 -16.38 -8.15
N THR A 3 -0.02 -15.90 -7.75
CA THR A 3 -0.94 -15.19 -8.61
C THR A 3 -0.32 -13.86 -9.00
N PHE A 4 -0.13 -13.62 -10.30
CA PHE A 4 0.37 -12.33 -10.80
C PHE A 4 -0.68 -11.25 -10.49
N LEU A 5 -0.41 -10.45 -9.45
CA LEU A 5 -1.30 -9.36 -9.10
C LEU A 5 -1.22 -8.29 -10.21
N LYS A 6 -2.33 -8.08 -10.92
CA LYS A 6 -2.41 -7.04 -11.96
C LYS A 6 -2.26 -5.67 -11.31
N SER A 7 -1.42 -4.81 -11.88
CA SER A 7 -1.28 -3.42 -11.41
C SER A 7 -2.63 -2.71 -11.35
N GLY A 8 -2.88 -1.99 -10.25
CA GLY A 8 -4.12 -1.25 -10.03
C GLY A 8 -5.28 -2.10 -9.49
N SER A 9 -5.03 -3.33 -9.05
CA SER A 9 -6.06 -4.22 -8.49
C SER A 9 -6.35 -3.95 -7.02
N LEU A 10 -5.37 -3.41 -6.28
CA LEU A 10 -5.49 -3.16 -4.84
C LEU A 10 -5.37 -1.67 -4.50
N VAL A 11 -4.62 -0.92 -5.29
CA VAL A 11 -4.44 0.53 -5.11
C VAL A 11 -5.10 1.28 -6.26
N THR A 12 -5.91 2.28 -5.93
CA THR A 12 -6.54 3.16 -6.92
C THR A 12 -5.48 4.00 -7.63
N ALA A 13 -5.41 3.91 -8.96
CA ALA A 13 -4.52 4.76 -9.76
C ALA A 13 -5.02 6.22 -9.80
N ASP A 14 -4.10 7.17 -10.00
CA ASP A 14 -4.35 8.60 -10.24
C ASP A 14 -5.12 9.37 -9.15
N TRP A 15 -5.50 8.72 -8.04
CA TRP A 15 -6.27 9.32 -6.96
C TRP A 15 -5.55 10.50 -6.28
N LEU A 16 -4.22 10.55 -6.40
CA LEU A 16 -3.38 11.64 -5.88
C LEU A 16 -3.70 13.00 -6.51
N ASN A 17 -4.33 13.01 -7.69
CA ASN A 17 -4.79 14.24 -8.33
C ASN A 17 -6.10 14.80 -7.74
N SER A 18 -6.84 13.99 -6.97
CA SER A 18 -8.07 14.40 -6.27
C SER A 18 -7.79 15.38 -5.12
N VAL A 19 -8.84 16.04 -4.61
CA VAL A 19 -8.74 16.95 -3.45
C VAL A 19 -8.18 16.22 -2.22
N GLU A 20 -8.73 15.04 -1.92
CA GLU A 20 -8.27 14.16 -0.82
C GLU A 20 -6.80 13.72 -1.01
N GLY A 21 -6.43 13.33 -2.23
CA GLY A 21 -5.06 12.90 -2.55
C GLY A 21 -4.03 14.03 -2.40
N ARG A 22 -4.40 15.25 -2.77
CA ARG A 22 -3.53 16.43 -2.63
C ARG A 22 -3.24 16.75 -1.16
N GLU A 23 -4.21 16.57 -0.27
CA GLU A 23 -4.01 16.77 1.17
C GLU A 23 -2.97 15.79 1.72
N HIS A 24 -3.08 14.51 1.35
CA HIS A 24 -2.10 13.49 1.73
C HIS A 24 -0.72 13.76 1.12
N LEU A 25 -0.63 14.19 -0.13
CA LEU A 25 0.63 14.62 -0.74
C LEU A 25 1.25 15.84 -0.04
N ALA A 26 0.45 16.77 0.46
CA ALA A 26 0.96 17.93 1.21
C ALA A 26 1.63 17.50 2.53
N SER A 27 1.29 16.34 3.09
CA SER A 27 1.97 15.81 4.28
C SER A 27 3.45 15.45 4.00
N ILE A 28 3.77 15.02 2.78
CA ILE A 28 5.12 14.58 2.35
C ILE A 28 5.85 15.60 1.46
N LEU A 29 5.20 16.71 1.11
CA LEU A 29 5.75 17.82 0.33
C LEU A 29 5.79 19.12 1.16
N ARG A 30 6.75 20.01 0.87
CA ARG A 30 6.81 21.38 1.38
C ARG A 30 7.17 22.31 0.22
N ARG A 31 6.25 23.20 -0.19
CA ARG A 31 6.44 24.09 -1.34
C ARG A 31 6.90 23.32 -2.60
N ASN A 32 6.20 22.23 -2.91
CA ASN A 32 6.54 21.23 -3.95
C ASN A 32 7.90 20.53 -3.82
N LYS A 33 8.71 20.80 -2.78
CA LYS A 33 9.91 20.02 -2.48
C LYS A 33 9.54 18.77 -1.68
N ARG A 34 10.24 17.66 -1.91
CA ARG A 34 10.10 16.45 -1.11
C ARG A 34 10.62 16.69 0.31
N LYS A 35 9.80 16.43 1.32
CA LYS A 35 10.25 16.50 2.71
C LYS A 35 11.21 15.34 2.99
N ILE A 36 12.31 15.65 3.65
CA ILE A 36 13.20 14.66 4.22
C ILE A 36 12.77 14.47 5.66
N PHE A 37 12.44 13.22 6.02
CA PHE A 37 12.08 12.87 7.38
C PHE A 37 13.30 12.29 8.08
N GLY A 38 13.65 12.85 9.23
CA GLY A 38 14.59 12.26 10.18
C GLY A 38 14.09 10.91 10.71
N LEU A 39 14.95 10.21 11.47
CA LEU A 39 14.66 8.84 11.96
C LEU A 39 13.35 8.76 12.78
N LEU A 40 13.08 9.80 13.57
CA LEU A 40 11.90 9.91 14.43
C LEU A 40 10.74 10.67 13.77
N GLU A 41 10.99 11.33 12.64
CA GLU A 41 10.01 12.18 11.97
C GLU A 41 9.06 11.37 11.10
N ARG A 42 7.81 11.83 11.02
CA ARG A 42 6.75 11.20 10.23
C ARG A 42 5.88 12.29 9.58
N PRO A 43 5.22 12.01 8.45
CA PRO A 43 4.21 12.90 7.91
C PRO A 43 3.10 13.08 8.95
N VAL A 44 2.77 14.34 9.26
CA VAL A 44 1.69 14.68 10.18
C VAL A 44 0.52 15.20 9.38
N LEU A 45 -0.65 14.61 9.60
CA LEU A 45 -1.95 15.05 9.10
C LEU A 45 -2.89 15.29 10.28
N PRO A 46 -3.92 16.16 10.14
CA PRO A 46 -4.94 16.33 11.17
C PRO A 46 -5.55 14.98 11.56
N PRO A 47 -5.89 14.73 12.84
CA PRO A 47 -6.38 13.43 13.31
C PRO A 47 -7.61 12.91 12.55
N GLN A 48 -8.45 13.79 12.01
CA GLN A 48 -9.64 13.42 11.24
C GLN A 48 -9.29 12.78 9.88
N VAL A 49 -8.10 13.06 9.35
CA VAL A 49 -7.65 12.66 8.01
C VAL A 49 -6.37 11.81 8.06
N ALA A 50 -5.84 11.56 9.25
CA ALA A 50 -4.58 10.83 9.42
C ALA A 50 -4.74 9.35 9.03
N PRO A 51 -4.04 8.87 7.98
CA PRO A 51 -4.11 7.48 7.57
C PRO A 51 -3.27 6.58 8.48
N ASP A 52 -3.62 5.30 8.53
CA ASP A 52 -2.77 4.27 9.14
C ASP A 52 -1.48 4.05 8.34
N THR A 53 -0.38 3.69 9.01
CA THR A 53 0.98 3.79 8.43
C THR A 53 1.69 2.45 8.16
N ALA A 54 1.38 1.75 7.07
CA ALA A 54 1.98 0.45 6.80
C ALA A 54 3.50 0.50 6.58
N SER A 55 4.29 -0.13 7.47
CA SER A 55 5.76 -0.04 7.46
C SER A 55 6.40 -1.31 6.93
N TYR A 56 7.34 -1.14 5.99
CA TYR A 56 8.02 -2.25 5.31
C TYR A 56 9.51 -2.02 5.19
N LYS A 57 10.31 -3.05 5.48
CA LYS A 57 11.73 -3.11 5.21
C LYS A 57 11.96 -3.71 3.82
N ILE A 58 12.66 -2.98 2.96
CA ILE A 58 12.91 -3.35 1.57
C ILE A 58 14.41 -3.39 1.33
N PHE A 59 14.93 -4.58 1.01
CA PHE A 59 16.34 -4.77 0.66
C PHE A 59 16.56 -4.59 -0.85
N LEU A 60 17.62 -3.87 -1.24
CA LEU A 60 18.03 -3.75 -2.64
C LEU A 60 19.19 -4.69 -2.97
N SER A 61 18.99 -5.53 -3.99
CA SER A 61 20.02 -6.43 -4.52
C SER A 61 20.30 -6.13 -5.99
N GLY A 62 21.55 -6.27 -6.42
CA GLY A 62 21.99 -6.05 -7.80
C GLY A 62 23.47 -5.71 -7.87
N LYS A 63 24.04 -5.80 -9.08
CA LYS A 63 25.47 -5.53 -9.30
C LYS A 63 25.91 -4.11 -8.91
N SER A 64 27.20 -3.90 -8.71
CA SER A 64 27.77 -2.54 -8.59
C SER A 64 27.44 -1.72 -9.85
N GLY A 65 27.18 -0.42 -9.70
CA GLY A 65 26.93 0.48 -10.83
C GLY A 65 25.58 0.36 -11.54
N VAL A 66 24.72 -0.60 -11.15
CA VAL A 66 23.37 -0.73 -11.74
C VAL A 66 22.41 0.37 -11.31
N GLY A 67 22.76 1.22 -10.33
CA GLY A 67 21.92 2.35 -9.93
C GLY A 67 20.96 2.09 -8.76
N LYS A 68 21.32 1.21 -7.82
CA LYS A 68 20.57 0.99 -6.56
C LYS A 68 20.36 2.29 -5.79
N THR A 69 21.44 2.99 -5.49
CA THR A 69 21.42 4.28 -4.77
C THR A 69 20.65 5.35 -5.55
N ALA A 70 20.80 5.39 -6.88
CA ALA A 70 20.07 6.31 -7.75
C ALA A 70 18.55 6.07 -7.73
N ALA A 71 18.11 4.79 -7.74
CA ALA A 71 16.69 4.45 -7.64
C ALA A 71 16.10 4.89 -6.29
N VAL A 72 16.81 4.64 -5.18
CA VAL A 72 16.37 5.09 -3.83
C VAL A 72 16.32 6.61 -3.75
N ALA A 73 17.32 7.31 -4.29
CA ALA A 73 17.31 8.77 -4.38
C ALA A 73 16.09 9.27 -5.16
N LYS A 74 15.76 8.64 -6.28
CA LYS A 74 14.59 8.98 -7.10
C LYS A 74 13.27 8.77 -6.35
N PHE A 75 13.08 7.63 -5.68
CA PHE A 75 11.89 7.39 -4.84
C PHE A 75 11.78 8.39 -3.68
N ALA A 76 12.92 8.82 -3.15
CA ALA A 76 13.01 9.82 -2.10
C ALA A 76 12.97 11.26 -2.60
N GLY A 77 12.79 11.51 -3.90
CA GLY A 77 12.75 12.84 -4.50
C GLY A 77 14.03 13.67 -4.29
N LEU A 78 15.18 12.99 -4.24
CA LEU A 78 16.51 13.59 -4.07
C LEU A 78 17.23 13.69 -5.40
N GLU A 79 18.26 14.54 -5.43
CA GLU A 79 19.17 14.60 -6.57
C GLU A 79 19.95 13.29 -6.71
N ILE A 80 20.07 12.84 -7.95
CA ILE A 80 20.83 11.67 -8.36
C ILE A 80 22.21 12.15 -8.77
N SER A 81 23.25 11.59 -8.12
CA SER A 81 24.64 11.83 -8.50
C SER A 81 24.92 11.26 -9.90
N SER A 82 25.60 12.05 -10.74
CA SER A 82 26.11 11.58 -12.04
C SER A 82 27.37 10.71 -11.90
N VAL A 83 28.06 10.78 -10.76
CA VAL A 83 29.26 10.00 -10.47
C VAL A 83 28.90 8.79 -9.63
N HIS A 84 29.32 7.60 -10.09
CA HIS A 84 29.17 6.36 -9.34
C HIS A 84 30.21 6.27 -8.22
N HIS A 85 29.72 6.05 -7.00
CA HIS A 85 30.54 5.68 -5.86
C HIS A 85 29.97 4.40 -5.26
N GLU A 86 30.83 3.43 -4.95
CA GLU A 86 30.38 2.20 -4.30
C GLU A 86 29.85 2.53 -2.89
N THR A 87 28.64 2.07 -2.60
CA THR A 87 27.99 2.32 -1.32
C THR A 87 28.69 1.57 -0.20
N THR A 88 29.29 2.33 0.73
CA THR A 88 29.96 1.80 1.91
C THR A 88 28.94 1.40 2.97
N GLY A 89 29.06 0.18 3.49
CA GLY A 89 28.17 -0.34 4.53
C GLY A 89 26.70 -0.42 4.08
N ILE A 90 25.80 -0.16 5.03
CA ILE A 90 24.35 -0.16 4.84
C ILE A 90 23.83 1.28 4.92
N GLN A 91 23.22 1.76 3.83
CA GLN A 91 22.50 3.03 3.82
C GLN A 91 21.00 2.78 3.87
N THR A 92 20.32 3.37 4.86
CA THR A 92 18.87 3.25 5.00
C THR A 92 18.15 4.54 4.64
N ARG A 93 17.12 4.47 3.80
CA ARG A 93 16.28 5.61 3.43
C ARG A 93 14.82 5.32 3.64
N THR A 94 14.11 6.23 4.32
CA THR A 94 12.66 6.12 4.48
C THR A 94 11.94 6.96 3.42
N VAL A 95 10.96 6.35 2.76
CA VAL A 95 10.08 6.98 1.77
C VAL A 95 8.64 6.75 2.21
N TYR A 96 7.89 7.84 2.34
CA TYR A 96 6.46 7.80 2.63
C TYR A 96 5.66 7.91 1.33
N TRP A 97 4.65 7.06 1.19
CA TRP A 97 3.80 6.96 0.01
C TRP A 97 2.34 6.75 0.40
N PRO A 98 1.45 7.74 0.23
CA PRO A 98 0.03 7.54 0.44
C PRO A 98 -0.56 6.77 -0.74
N ALA A 99 -1.33 5.73 -0.46
CA ALA A 99 -2.08 4.98 -1.46
C ALA A 99 -3.50 4.71 -0.98
N LYS A 100 -4.47 4.84 -1.89
CA LYS A 100 -5.89 4.58 -1.62
C LYS A 100 -6.24 3.17 -2.04
N LEU A 101 -6.81 2.39 -1.13
CA LEU A 101 -7.21 1.01 -1.37
C LEU A 101 -8.49 0.98 -2.22
N VAL A 102 -8.54 0.10 -3.22
CA VAL A 102 -9.70 -0.09 -4.10
C VAL A 102 -10.90 -0.65 -3.31
N GLU A 103 -10.66 -1.62 -2.42
CA GLU A 103 -11.71 -2.38 -1.73
C GLU A 103 -12.66 -1.51 -0.90
N ASN A 104 -12.14 -0.54 -0.16
CA ASN A 104 -12.91 0.24 0.82
C ASN A 104 -12.66 1.76 0.75
N GLY A 105 -11.87 2.20 -0.23
CA GLY A 105 -11.50 3.61 -0.41
C GLY A 105 -10.65 4.18 0.73
N ARG A 106 -10.10 3.36 1.63
CA ARG A 106 -9.25 3.84 2.72
C ARG A 106 -7.88 4.22 2.21
N VAL A 107 -7.34 5.31 2.73
CA VAL A 107 -5.96 5.71 2.48
C VAL A 107 -5.04 5.07 3.52
N ILE A 108 -3.96 4.46 3.06
CA ILE A 108 -2.87 3.94 3.87
C ILE A 108 -1.60 4.71 3.53
N MET A 109 -0.86 5.13 4.55
CA MET A 109 0.47 5.71 4.40
C MET A 109 1.52 4.60 4.43
N PHE A 110 2.03 4.22 3.27
CA PHE A 110 3.11 3.25 3.19
C PHE A 110 4.43 3.93 3.57
N ARG A 111 5.12 3.35 4.56
CA ARG A 111 6.47 3.72 4.99
C ARG A 111 7.45 2.67 4.50
N PHE A 112 8.09 2.94 3.38
CA PHE A 112 9.12 2.08 2.82
C PHE A 112 10.48 2.46 3.39
N GLN A 113 11.13 1.53 4.10
CA GLN A 113 12.52 1.67 4.50
C GLN A 113 13.39 0.87 3.54
N PHE A 114 14.03 1.58 2.61
CA PHE A 114 14.98 1.02 1.66
C PHE A 114 16.33 0.81 2.33
N TRP A 115 16.88 -0.40 2.19
CA TRP A 115 18.20 -0.81 2.65
C TRP A 115 19.08 -1.01 1.42
N ASP A 116 19.94 -0.04 1.16
CA ASP A 116 20.89 -0.02 0.05
C ASP A 116 22.30 -0.38 0.53
N CYS A 117 22.97 -1.27 -0.21
CA CYS A 117 24.30 -1.78 0.10
C CYS A 117 25.10 -1.98 -1.19
N GLY A 118 26.39 -1.66 -1.13
CA GLY A 118 27.32 -1.99 -2.22
C GLY A 118 27.44 -3.51 -2.40
N GLU A 119 27.60 -3.95 -3.65
CA GLU A 119 27.78 -5.38 -3.96
C GLU A 119 29.09 -5.89 -3.36
N ALA A 120 30.14 -5.07 -3.37
CA ALA A 120 31.44 -5.42 -2.79
C ALA A 120 31.32 -5.67 -1.27
N SER A 121 30.55 -4.82 -0.57
CA SER A 121 30.29 -4.98 0.87
C SER A 121 29.52 -6.27 1.15
N LEU A 122 28.51 -6.61 0.34
CA LEU A 122 27.72 -7.83 0.50
C LEU A 122 28.55 -9.11 0.30
N LYS A 123 29.49 -9.11 -0.66
CA LYS A 123 30.37 -10.27 -0.91
C LYS A 123 31.46 -10.43 0.14
N LYS A 124 31.94 -9.32 0.70
CA LYS A 124 33.06 -9.32 1.65
C LYS A 124 32.63 -9.61 3.09
N PHE A 125 31.39 -9.27 3.44
CA PHE A 125 30.93 -9.27 4.82
C PHE A 125 29.58 -9.96 4.97
N ASP A 126 29.59 -11.24 5.38
CA ASP A 126 28.38 -12.05 5.55
C ASP A 126 27.35 -11.43 6.52
N HIS A 127 27.84 -10.76 7.57
CA HIS A 127 26.98 -10.09 8.54
C HIS A 127 26.16 -8.94 7.95
N ILE A 128 26.63 -8.28 6.88
CA ILE A 128 25.90 -7.23 6.18
C ILE A 128 24.71 -7.84 5.44
N LEU A 129 24.93 -8.92 4.69
CA LEU A 129 23.86 -9.62 3.98
C LEU A 129 22.83 -10.18 4.98
N ALA A 130 23.27 -10.77 6.09
CA ALA A 130 22.39 -11.24 7.15
C ALA A 130 21.53 -10.10 7.73
N ALA A 131 22.13 -8.95 8.04
CA ALA A 131 21.41 -7.79 8.55
C ALA A 131 20.39 -7.22 7.55
N CYS A 132 20.72 -7.20 6.25
CA CYS A 132 19.80 -6.76 5.20
C CYS A 132 18.60 -7.70 5.03
N LYS A 133 18.84 -9.01 5.11
CA LYS A 133 17.80 -10.03 4.98
C LYS A 133 16.91 -10.15 6.22
N ASP A 134 17.44 -9.91 7.42
CA ASP A 134 16.68 -10.06 8.66
C ASP A 134 15.40 -9.21 8.62
N LYS A 135 14.25 -9.88 8.71
CA LYS A 135 12.91 -9.25 8.68
C LYS A 135 12.66 -8.33 7.49
N ALA A 136 13.29 -8.60 6.35
CA ALA A 136 12.93 -7.93 5.11
C ALA A 136 11.53 -8.38 4.67
N ASP A 137 10.66 -7.42 4.36
CA ASP A 137 9.32 -7.70 3.79
C ASP A 137 9.40 -7.90 2.28
N ALA A 138 10.33 -7.20 1.62
CA ALA A 138 10.58 -7.32 0.19
C ALA A 138 12.06 -7.25 -0.18
N ILE A 139 12.38 -7.83 -1.33
CA ILE A 139 13.65 -7.66 -2.04
C ILE A 139 13.36 -7.08 -3.41
N LEU A 140 14.01 -5.96 -3.71
CA LEU A 140 14.07 -5.40 -5.05
C LEU A 140 15.34 -5.89 -5.73
N PHE A 141 15.21 -6.61 -6.84
CA PHE A 141 16.31 -7.02 -7.68
C PHE A 141 16.49 -6.01 -8.82
N LEU A 142 17.65 -5.38 -8.89
CA LEU A 142 17.94 -4.33 -9.84
C LEU A 142 18.93 -4.81 -10.90
N PHE A 143 18.59 -4.50 -12.15
CA PHE A 143 19.49 -4.59 -13.29
C PHE A 143 19.47 -3.24 -14.03
N SER A 144 20.46 -3.01 -14.89
CA SER A 144 20.55 -1.81 -15.71
C SER A 144 20.27 -2.15 -17.17
N PHE A 145 19.46 -1.34 -17.85
CA PHE A 145 19.20 -1.51 -19.29
C PHE A 145 20.47 -1.40 -20.13
N THR A 146 21.52 -0.75 -19.62
CA THR A 146 22.83 -0.60 -20.28
C THR A 146 23.90 -1.56 -19.77
N ASP A 147 23.50 -2.64 -19.08
CA ASP A 147 24.41 -3.68 -18.60
C ASP A 147 23.72 -5.03 -18.70
N ARG A 148 23.86 -5.67 -19.86
CA ARG A 148 23.32 -7.02 -20.10
C ARG A 148 23.69 -8.02 -19.02
N SER A 149 24.94 -7.98 -18.56
CA SER A 149 25.44 -8.91 -17.57
C SER A 149 24.67 -8.82 -16.25
N SER A 150 24.15 -7.62 -15.90
CA SER A 150 23.34 -7.43 -14.69
C SER A 150 21.96 -8.08 -14.80
N PHE A 151 21.39 -8.14 -16.00
CA PHE A 151 20.11 -8.81 -16.26
C PHE A 151 20.28 -10.33 -16.22
N ASP A 152 21.30 -10.85 -16.88
CA ASP A 152 21.58 -12.29 -16.94
C ASP A 152 21.94 -12.87 -15.56
N ASP A 153 22.45 -12.06 -14.62
CA ASP A 153 22.77 -12.48 -13.24
C ASP A 153 21.55 -12.49 -12.31
N LEU A 154 20.39 -11.97 -12.71
CA LEU A 154 19.19 -11.93 -11.84
C LEU A 154 18.80 -13.31 -11.28
N PRO A 155 18.71 -14.40 -12.07
CA PRO A 155 18.42 -15.74 -11.54
C PRO A 155 19.42 -16.22 -10.49
N SER A 156 20.71 -15.96 -10.71
CA SER A 156 21.80 -16.31 -9.81
C SER A 156 21.68 -15.52 -8.51
N GLN A 157 21.46 -14.21 -8.57
CA GLN A 157 21.21 -13.36 -7.38
C GLN A 157 20.00 -13.82 -6.58
N MET A 158 18.91 -14.12 -7.28
CA MET A 158 17.70 -14.68 -6.69
C MET A 158 18.01 -15.97 -5.94
N SER A 159 18.62 -16.97 -6.58
CA SER A 159 18.95 -18.25 -5.93
C SER A 159 19.82 -18.10 -4.68
N ARG A 160 20.86 -17.24 -4.72
CA ARG A 160 21.78 -16.99 -3.60
C ARG A 160 21.09 -16.37 -2.39
N ILE A 161 20.16 -15.45 -2.64
CA ILE A 161 19.47 -14.73 -1.57
C ILE A 161 18.25 -15.53 -1.06
N MET A 162 17.69 -16.42 -1.90
CA MET A 162 16.39 -17.07 -1.70
C MET A 162 16.39 -18.35 -0.85
N HIS A 163 17.49 -18.73 -0.20
CA HIS A 163 17.59 -20.05 0.43
C HIS A 163 16.58 -20.38 1.55
N ASP A 164 15.75 -19.43 2.04
CA ASP A 164 14.93 -19.70 3.25
C ASP A 164 13.64 -18.86 3.46
N SER A 165 13.07 -18.21 2.44
CA SER A 165 11.86 -17.39 2.69
C SER A 165 10.84 -17.35 1.55
N GLU A 166 9.83 -18.22 1.65
CA GLU A 166 8.63 -18.17 0.81
C GLU A 166 7.80 -16.89 1.04
N LYS A 167 7.98 -16.21 2.18
CA LYS A 167 7.15 -15.06 2.60
C LYS A 167 7.63 -13.68 2.13
N ILE A 168 8.81 -13.58 1.52
CA ILE A 168 9.37 -12.29 1.09
C ILE A 168 8.90 -11.95 -0.33
N VAL A 169 8.35 -10.75 -0.49
CA VAL A 169 7.93 -10.18 -1.77
C VAL A 169 9.14 -9.91 -2.65
N LYS A 170 9.06 -10.27 -3.93
CA LYS A 170 10.15 -10.14 -4.89
C LYS A 170 9.70 -9.28 -6.05
N ILE A 171 10.47 -8.25 -6.37
CA ILE A 171 10.15 -7.32 -7.45
C ILE A 171 11.44 -7.03 -8.22
N VAL A 172 11.35 -6.93 -9.54
CA VAL A 172 12.48 -6.55 -10.38
C VAL A 172 12.33 -5.10 -10.83
N ILE A 173 13.43 -4.36 -10.85
CA ILE A 173 13.48 -2.98 -11.35
C ILE A 173 14.61 -2.85 -12.36
N GLY A 174 14.27 -2.50 -13.60
CA GLY A 174 15.22 -2.11 -14.65
C GLY A 174 15.51 -0.62 -14.57
N THR A 175 16.76 -0.26 -14.30
CA THR A 175 17.23 1.12 -14.17
C THR A 175 17.88 1.64 -15.45
N LYS A 176 18.16 2.95 -15.53
CA LYS A 176 18.74 3.62 -16.71
C LYS A 176 17.89 3.46 -17.97
N PHE A 177 16.57 3.31 -17.81
CA PHE A 177 15.63 3.18 -18.92
C PHE A 177 15.55 4.43 -19.82
N ASP A 178 16.12 5.55 -19.37
CA ASP A 178 16.33 6.77 -20.16
C ASP A 178 17.41 6.63 -21.25
N GLN A 179 18.30 5.64 -21.19
CA GLN A 179 19.43 5.49 -22.11
C GLN A 179 19.10 4.53 -23.27
N TYR A 180 18.03 4.83 -24.00
CA TYR A 180 17.46 3.97 -25.05
C TYR A 180 18.45 3.57 -26.15
N MET A 181 19.42 4.41 -26.50
CA MET A 181 20.45 4.11 -27.50
C MET A 181 21.49 3.09 -27.03
N HIS A 182 21.59 2.85 -25.73
CA HIS A 182 22.54 1.92 -25.11
C HIS A 182 21.83 0.75 -24.43
N THR A 183 20.59 0.44 -24.85
CA THR A 183 19.83 -0.66 -24.26
C THR A 183 20.35 -2.01 -24.76
N ASP A 184 20.82 -2.83 -23.83
CA ASP A 184 21.29 -4.19 -24.10
C ASP A 184 20.24 -5.27 -23.73
N VAL A 185 19.10 -4.83 -23.19
CA VAL A 185 17.97 -5.67 -22.79
C VAL A 185 16.72 -5.22 -23.53
N THR A 186 16.07 -6.13 -24.22
CA THR A 186 14.89 -5.85 -25.04
C THR A 186 13.59 -6.03 -24.26
N GLU A 187 12.54 -5.37 -24.73
CA GLU A 187 11.17 -5.57 -24.21
C GLU A 187 10.68 -7.02 -24.29
N ARG A 188 11.15 -7.77 -25.30
CA ARG A 188 10.82 -9.19 -25.45
C ARG A 188 11.42 -10.02 -24.32
N GLU A 189 12.69 -9.80 -24.02
CA GLU A 189 13.40 -10.51 -22.95
C GLU A 189 12.78 -10.21 -21.58
N LEU A 190 12.33 -8.98 -21.33
CA LEU A 190 11.59 -8.66 -20.11
C LEU A 190 10.27 -9.42 -20.01
N ARG A 191 9.49 -9.49 -21.09
CA ARG A 191 8.23 -10.26 -21.10
C ARG A 191 8.49 -11.75 -20.88
N ASP A 192 9.53 -12.29 -21.50
CA ASP A 192 9.90 -13.70 -21.35
C ASP A 192 10.38 -13.98 -19.91
N PHE A 193 11.14 -13.07 -19.31
CA PHE A 193 11.52 -13.13 -17.90
C PHE A 193 10.30 -13.09 -16.98
N GLN A 194 9.37 -12.15 -17.19
CA GLN A 194 8.14 -12.04 -16.38
C GLN A 194 7.30 -13.31 -16.45
N ARG A 195 7.19 -13.93 -17.63
CA ARG A 195 6.46 -15.21 -17.82
C ARG A 195 7.16 -16.37 -17.14
N THR A 196 8.49 -16.40 -17.17
CA THR A 196 9.28 -17.49 -16.60
C THR A 196 9.25 -17.42 -15.07
N TRP A 197 9.54 -16.26 -14.51
CA TRP A 197 9.74 -16.07 -13.07
C TRP A 197 8.48 -15.61 -12.32
N HIS A 198 7.44 -15.19 -13.04
CA HIS A 198 6.17 -14.71 -12.46
C HIS A 198 6.37 -13.53 -11.48
N LEU A 199 7.35 -12.66 -11.78
CA LEU A 199 7.67 -11.48 -10.97
C LEU A 199 7.25 -10.18 -11.66
N PRO A 200 6.78 -9.18 -10.89
CA PRO A 200 6.57 -7.83 -11.42
C PRO A 200 7.93 -7.21 -11.80
N VAL A 201 7.97 -6.57 -12.97
CA VAL A 201 9.13 -5.84 -13.48
C VAL A 201 8.72 -4.39 -13.70
N PHE A 202 9.38 -3.46 -13.03
CA PHE A 202 9.21 -2.02 -13.22
C PHE A 202 10.42 -1.42 -13.92
N LYS A 203 10.21 -0.29 -14.59
CA LYS A 203 11.26 0.43 -15.32
C LYS A 203 11.40 1.81 -14.74
N ILE A 204 12.63 2.22 -14.49
CA ILE A 204 12.91 3.53 -13.91
C ILE A 204 14.03 4.24 -14.67
N LYS A 205 13.81 5.52 -14.93
CA LYS A 205 14.83 6.42 -15.46
C LYS A 205 15.78 6.83 -14.33
N SER A 206 17.09 6.76 -14.57
CA SER A 206 18.14 7.12 -13.60
C SER A 206 18.62 8.57 -13.74
N VAL A 207 17.73 9.46 -14.17
CA VAL A 207 17.95 10.91 -14.27
C VAL A 207 17.13 11.67 -13.25
N ASN A 208 17.63 12.86 -12.90
CA ASN A 208 16.95 13.81 -12.04
C ASN A 208 15.53 14.10 -12.55
N GLY A 209 14.60 14.25 -11.61
CA GLY A 209 13.24 14.66 -11.94
C GLY A 209 13.17 16.11 -12.43
N PRO A 210 11.97 16.57 -12.81
CA PRO A 210 11.75 17.94 -13.26
C PRO A 210 12.19 18.95 -12.20
N ARG A 211 12.60 20.15 -12.64
CA ARG A 211 12.96 21.26 -11.76
C ARG A 211 11.85 22.31 -11.71
N LEU A 212 11.78 23.03 -10.59
CA LEU A 212 10.93 24.22 -10.46
C LEU A 212 11.44 25.35 -11.36
N SER A 213 10.67 26.43 -11.47
CA SER A 213 11.02 27.61 -12.28
C SER A 213 12.34 28.28 -11.89
N ASP A 214 12.89 27.99 -10.71
CA ASP A 214 14.20 28.47 -10.27
C ASP A 214 15.38 27.76 -10.95
N GLY A 215 15.12 26.69 -11.73
CA GLY A 215 16.13 25.90 -12.43
C GLY A 215 17.10 25.13 -11.53
N LYS A 216 16.96 25.25 -10.21
CA LYS A 216 17.88 24.69 -9.20
C LYS A 216 17.22 23.65 -8.33
N THR A 217 15.96 23.84 -7.97
CA THR A 217 15.26 22.93 -7.08
C THR A 217 14.52 21.85 -7.88
N LEU A 218 14.63 20.59 -7.46
CA LEU A 218 13.74 19.53 -7.96
C LEU A 218 12.27 19.77 -7.57
N ASP A 219 11.37 19.65 -8.55
CA ASP A 219 9.94 19.55 -8.31
C ASP A 219 9.62 18.16 -7.76
N GLY A 220 9.49 18.07 -6.44
CA GLY A 220 9.17 16.85 -5.74
C GLY A 220 7.77 16.32 -6.05
N LYS A 221 6.80 17.16 -6.46
CA LYS A 221 5.49 16.67 -6.88
C LYS A 221 5.60 15.98 -8.24
N ALA A 222 6.19 16.65 -9.23
CA ALA A 222 6.35 16.10 -10.57
C ALA A 222 7.24 14.84 -10.55
N GLY A 223 8.34 14.87 -9.79
CA GLY A 223 9.21 13.71 -9.63
C GLY A 223 8.54 12.50 -8.97
N LEU A 224 7.58 12.71 -8.07
CA LEU A 224 6.81 11.60 -7.49
C LEU A 224 5.87 10.96 -8.47
N LEU A 225 5.22 11.75 -9.34
CA LEU A 225 4.34 11.23 -10.37
C LEU A 225 5.11 10.36 -11.38
N GLU A 226 6.40 10.65 -11.64
CA GLU A 226 7.24 9.77 -12.48
C GLU A 226 7.42 8.36 -11.91
N VAL A 227 7.42 8.22 -10.58
CA VAL A 227 7.63 6.94 -9.88
C VAL A 227 6.37 6.37 -9.24
N GLU A 228 5.22 7.04 -9.41
CA GLU A 228 3.94 6.65 -8.82
C GLU A 228 3.58 5.20 -9.14
N HIS A 229 3.66 4.81 -10.41
CA HIS A 229 3.35 3.44 -10.84
C HIS A 229 4.22 2.38 -10.16
N ILE A 230 5.48 2.70 -9.84
CA ILE A 230 6.40 1.80 -9.14
C ILE A 230 6.04 1.73 -7.66
N LEU A 231 5.82 2.88 -7.01
CA LEU A 231 5.50 2.92 -5.59
C LEU A 231 4.12 2.31 -5.30
N ASN A 232 3.14 2.52 -6.18
CA ASN A 232 1.86 1.82 -6.15
C ASN A 232 2.08 0.32 -6.33
N GLY A 233 2.82 -0.11 -7.36
CA GLY A 233 3.10 -1.53 -7.58
C GLY A 233 3.79 -2.20 -6.40
N VAL A 234 4.77 -1.56 -5.77
CA VAL A 234 5.43 -2.05 -4.55
C VAL A 234 4.44 -2.12 -3.38
N ALA A 235 3.61 -1.08 -3.19
CA ALA A 235 2.57 -1.06 -2.17
C ALA A 235 1.57 -2.21 -2.35
N GLU A 236 1.13 -2.46 -3.58
CA GLU A 236 0.17 -3.52 -3.92
C GLU A 236 0.71 -4.91 -3.59
N GLN A 237 1.95 -5.22 -4.00
CA GLN A 237 2.55 -6.53 -3.76
C GLN A 237 2.75 -6.80 -2.26
N LEU A 238 3.23 -5.79 -1.53
CA LEU A 238 3.42 -5.86 -0.08
C LEU A 238 2.09 -5.98 0.67
N TRP A 239 1.09 -5.18 0.27
CA TRP A 239 -0.23 -5.21 0.89
C TRP A 239 -0.92 -6.55 0.65
N TYR A 240 -0.86 -7.07 -0.57
CA TYR A 240 -1.35 -8.40 -0.90
C TYR A 240 -0.71 -9.47 -0.04
N GLN A 241 0.63 -9.43 0.12
CA GLN A 241 1.34 -10.41 0.94
C GLN A 241 0.93 -10.34 2.41
N ASP A 242 0.70 -9.14 2.96
CA ASP A 242 0.18 -8.97 4.31
C ASP A 242 -1.26 -9.53 4.44
N GLN A 243 -2.12 -9.33 3.44
CA GLN A 243 -3.47 -9.93 3.39
C GLN A 243 -3.41 -11.47 3.39
N VAL A 244 -2.58 -12.06 2.53
CA VAL A 244 -2.37 -13.51 2.46
C VAL A 244 -1.83 -14.04 3.79
N THR A 245 -0.86 -13.36 4.38
CA THR A 245 -0.27 -13.74 5.68
C THR A 245 -1.27 -13.64 6.83
N ALA A 246 -2.21 -12.70 6.75
CA ALA A 246 -3.33 -12.56 7.69
C ALA A 246 -4.43 -13.63 7.50
N GLY A 247 -4.31 -14.50 6.49
CA GLY A 247 -5.28 -15.56 6.19
C GLY A 247 -6.54 -15.04 5.50
N LEU A 248 -6.40 -14.01 4.67
CA LEU A 248 -7.49 -13.43 3.89
C LEU A 248 -7.52 -13.98 2.49
N GLY A 249 -8.72 -14.30 2.01
CA GLY A 249 -8.93 -14.74 0.64
C GLY A 249 -8.46 -13.69 -0.36
N VAL A 250 -7.86 -14.15 -1.45
CA VAL A 250 -7.46 -13.34 -2.60
C VAL A 250 -8.69 -12.58 -3.10
N PRO A 251 -8.66 -11.24 -3.28
CA PRO A 251 -9.78 -10.55 -3.89
C PRO A 251 -10.02 -11.14 -5.28
N SER A 252 -11.18 -11.78 -5.46
CA SER A 252 -11.60 -12.29 -6.75
C SER A 252 -11.63 -11.12 -7.75
N LEU A 253 -10.84 -11.24 -8.81
CA LEU A 253 -10.66 -10.28 -9.91
C LEU A 253 -11.93 -10.02 -10.77
N LEU A 254 -13.12 -10.30 -10.25
CA LEU A 254 -14.39 -10.09 -10.95
C LEU A 254 -15.19 -9.03 -10.21
N GLY A 255 -15.11 -7.81 -10.71
CA GLY A 255 -16.01 -6.75 -10.32
C GLY A 255 -17.44 -7.09 -10.71
N TYR A 256 -18.34 -7.06 -9.75
CA TYR A 256 -19.74 -6.73 -9.97
C TYR A 256 -20.22 -5.82 -8.83
N CYS A 257 -20.68 -4.64 -9.24
CA CYS A 257 -21.50 -3.76 -8.45
C CYS A 257 -22.89 -4.39 -8.38
N SER A 258 -23.31 -4.86 -7.20
CA SER A 258 -24.67 -5.33 -6.96
C SER A 258 -25.13 -4.89 -5.58
N THR A 259 -26.32 -4.31 -5.55
CA THR A 259 -27.03 -3.81 -4.37
C THR A 259 -27.53 -4.97 -3.50
N ALA A 260 -27.41 -4.79 -2.17
CA ALA A 260 -27.91 -5.63 -1.07
C ALA A 260 -27.22 -7.00 -0.88
N PRO A 261 -26.93 -7.40 0.38
CA PRO A 261 -26.36 -8.71 0.68
C PRO A 261 -27.48 -9.74 0.52
N THR A 262 -27.53 -10.36 -0.65
CA THR A 262 -28.08 -11.71 -0.77
C THR A 262 -26.93 -12.70 -0.65
N GLU A 263 -27.25 -13.85 -0.09
CA GLU A 263 -26.36 -14.89 0.41
C GLU A 263 -25.12 -15.14 -0.48
N ASP A 264 -23.98 -15.41 0.18
CA ASP A 264 -22.65 -15.78 -0.37
C ASP A 264 -21.54 -14.72 -0.46
N HIS A 265 -21.46 -13.80 0.50
CA HIS A 265 -20.17 -13.18 0.88
C HIS A 265 -19.80 -13.54 2.33
N PRO A 266 -18.92 -14.55 2.57
CA PRO A 266 -18.65 -15.09 3.91
C PRO A 266 -17.96 -14.12 4.88
N ASP A 267 -17.48 -12.96 4.41
CA ASP A 267 -16.72 -12.00 5.21
C ASP A 267 -17.51 -10.75 5.64
N LEU A 268 -18.72 -10.51 5.14
CA LEU A 268 -19.56 -9.38 5.56
C LEU A 268 -20.56 -9.84 6.63
N ILE A 269 -20.33 -9.44 7.88
CA ILE A 269 -21.20 -9.79 9.00
C ILE A 269 -21.64 -8.55 9.76
N PHE A 270 -22.74 -8.66 10.49
CA PHE A 270 -23.11 -7.67 11.49
C PHE A 270 -22.12 -7.68 12.67
N CYS A 271 -21.70 -6.51 13.14
CA CYS A 271 -20.76 -6.38 14.25
C CYS A 271 -21.26 -7.02 15.55
N ARG A 272 -22.55 -6.84 15.88
CA ARG A 272 -23.25 -7.41 17.06
C ARG A 272 -22.62 -7.15 18.44
N LYS A 273 -21.63 -6.26 18.54
CA LYS A 273 -21.10 -5.77 19.83
C LYS A 273 -22.13 -4.92 20.54
N GLN A 274 -22.01 -4.79 21.86
CA GLN A 274 -22.87 -3.92 22.67
C GLN A 274 -22.94 -2.51 22.08
N ALA A 275 -24.15 -2.06 21.75
CA ALA A 275 -24.37 -0.73 21.19
C ALA A 275 -24.07 0.34 22.26
N GLY A 276 -23.39 1.41 21.85
CA GLY A 276 -23.09 2.55 22.71
C GLY A 276 -24.12 3.67 22.53
N VAL A 277 -23.72 4.90 22.85
CA VAL A 277 -24.58 6.09 22.68
C VAL A 277 -24.52 6.67 21.26
N ALA A 278 -23.60 6.21 20.42
CA ALA A 278 -23.41 6.73 19.07
C ALA A 278 -24.58 6.39 18.14
N ILE A 279 -25.02 7.36 17.33
CA ILE A 279 -26.10 7.20 16.35
C ILE A 279 -25.51 6.63 15.05
N GLY A 280 -26.16 5.59 14.51
CA GLY A 280 -25.82 5.04 13.19
C GLY A 280 -26.21 6.01 12.08
N ARG A 281 -25.39 6.09 11.02
CA ARG A 281 -25.64 6.97 9.87
C ARG A 281 -25.91 6.17 8.60
N LEU A 282 -26.62 6.76 7.63
CA LEU A 282 -26.86 6.21 6.29
C LEU A 282 -26.34 7.18 5.22
N CYS A 283 -25.85 6.64 4.11
CA CYS A 283 -25.52 7.45 2.92
C CYS A 283 -26.78 7.73 2.09
N GLU A 284 -26.69 8.62 1.12
CA GLU A 284 -27.81 9.00 0.23
C GLU A 284 -28.49 7.80 -0.44
N LYS A 285 -27.72 6.76 -0.79
CA LYS A 285 -28.25 5.55 -1.45
C LYS A 285 -29.00 4.61 -0.51
N CYS A 286 -28.68 4.66 0.78
CA CYS A 286 -29.28 3.83 1.82
C CYS A 286 -30.33 4.59 2.63
N ASP A 287 -30.54 5.88 2.34
CA ASP A 287 -31.40 6.73 3.12
C ASP A 287 -32.85 6.21 3.11
N GLY A 288 -33.51 6.34 4.26
CA GLY A 288 -34.87 5.85 4.45
C GLY A 288 -35.03 4.33 4.48
N LYS A 289 -33.94 3.55 4.52
CA LYS A 289 -34.01 2.08 4.63
C LYS A 289 -33.74 1.55 6.04
N CYS A 290 -34.39 0.43 6.37
CA CYS A 290 -34.12 -0.32 7.58
C CYS A 290 -32.75 -0.98 7.51
N VAL A 291 -31.92 -0.84 8.56
CA VAL A 291 -30.55 -1.38 8.58
C VAL A 291 -30.46 -2.90 8.62
N ILE A 292 -31.58 -3.59 8.87
CA ILE A 292 -31.64 -5.06 8.99
C ILE A 292 -32.26 -5.72 7.77
N CYS A 293 -33.43 -5.24 7.32
CA CYS A 293 -34.20 -5.89 6.26
C CYS A 293 -34.27 -5.08 4.95
N ASP A 294 -33.56 -3.96 4.86
CA ASP A 294 -33.51 -3.07 3.68
C ASP A 294 -34.88 -2.48 3.25
N SER A 295 -35.95 -2.71 4.01
CA SER A 295 -37.28 -2.14 3.72
C SER A 295 -37.28 -0.63 3.94
N TYR A 296 -37.98 0.13 3.09
CA TYR A 296 -38.20 1.56 3.34
C TYR A 296 -38.99 1.78 4.63
N VAL A 297 -38.51 2.68 5.49
CA VAL A 297 -39.06 2.91 6.82
C VAL A 297 -39.74 4.26 6.95
N ARG A 298 -40.82 4.31 7.73
CA ARG A 298 -41.12 5.49 8.54
C ARG A 298 -40.27 5.38 9.81
N PRO A 299 -39.42 6.37 10.15
CA PRO A 299 -38.53 6.33 11.30
C PRO A 299 -39.27 5.93 12.58
N CYS A 300 -38.90 4.79 13.18
CA CYS A 300 -39.55 4.27 14.38
C CYS A 300 -38.57 4.21 15.57
N THR A 301 -37.50 3.43 15.44
CA THR A 301 -36.45 3.32 16.47
C THR A 301 -35.11 3.76 15.90
N LEU A 302 -34.42 4.67 16.59
CA LEU A 302 -33.11 5.18 16.19
C LEU A 302 -32.03 4.11 16.38
N VAL A 303 -31.18 3.92 15.38
CA VAL A 303 -30.11 2.93 15.42
C VAL A 303 -28.93 3.44 16.25
N ARG A 304 -28.45 2.62 17.18
CA ARG A 304 -27.23 2.86 17.95
C ARG A 304 -26.11 1.91 17.54
N ILE A 305 -24.87 2.40 17.53
CA ILE A 305 -23.68 1.63 17.17
C ILE A 305 -22.66 1.59 18.31
N CYS A 306 -21.83 0.55 18.35
CA CYS A 306 -20.78 0.41 19.37
C CYS A 306 -19.64 1.43 19.15
N ASP A 307 -18.90 1.74 20.21
CA ASP A 307 -17.82 2.74 20.16
C ASP A 307 -16.74 2.39 19.13
N LYS A 308 -16.41 1.11 18.97
CA LYS A 308 -15.45 0.65 17.94
C LYS A 308 -15.93 0.94 16.52
N CYS A 309 -17.23 0.82 16.27
CA CYS A 309 -17.83 1.10 14.97
C CYS A 309 -18.02 2.60 14.72
N ASN A 310 -17.90 3.43 15.76
CA ASN A 310 -17.99 4.88 15.74
C ASN A 310 -16.64 5.57 15.97
N TYR A 311 -15.54 4.91 15.65
CA TYR A 311 -14.19 5.45 15.88
C TYR A 311 -13.38 5.56 14.59
N GLY A 312 -12.48 6.55 14.55
CA GLY A 312 -11.52 6.74 13.47
C GLY A 312 -12.18 6.87 12.10
N SER A 313 -11.65 6.17 11.11
CA SER A 313 -12.12 6.21 9.72
C SER A 313 -13.55 5.67 9.53
N TYR A 314 -14.12 4.95 10.51
CA TYR A 314 -15.48 4.43 10.47
C TYR A 314 -16.53 5.40 11.05
N GLN A 315 -16.10 6.45 11.75
CA GLN A 315 -16.98 7.44 12.35
C GLN A 315 -17.79 8.18 11.27
N GLY A 316 -19.08 8.36 11.49
CA GLY A 316 -19.96 9.05 10.54
C GLY A 316 -20.21 8.31 9.22
N ARG A 317 -19.74 7.07 9.06
CA ARG A 317 -19.98 6.25 7.86
C ARG A 317 -21.28 5.47 7.91
N CYS A 318 -21.84 5.21 6.73
CA CYS A 318 -23.04 4.41 6.52
C CYS A 318 -22.91 3.04 7.18
N VAL A 319 -23.90 2.66 7.99
CA VAL A 319 -23.90 1.40 8.74
C VAL A 319 -24.10 0.17 7.85
N ILE A 320 -24.65 0.35 6.65
CA ILE A 320 -24.91 -0.73 5.68
C ILE A 320 -23.72 -0.92 4.75
N CYS A 321 -23.26 0.14 4.08
CA CYS A 321 -22.27 0.03 3.00
C CYS A 321 -20.93 0.72 3.27
N GLY A 322 -20.78 1.44 4.38
CA GLY A 322 -19.54 2.14 4.71
C GLY A 322 -19.24 3.42 3.90
N GLY A 323 -20.18 3.93 3.12
CA GLY A 323 -20.08 5.24 2.45
C GLY A 323 -20.22 6.44 3.40
N PRO A 324 -20.09 7.70 2.93
CA PRO A 324 -20.26 8.90 3.76
C PRO A 324 -21.71 9.04 4.24
N GLY A 325 -21.90 9.22 5.56
CA GLY A 325 -23.21 9.24 6.20
C GLY A 325 -23.84 10.64 6.24
N VAL A 326 -25.00 10.81 5.59
CA VAL A 326 -25.73 12.07 5.46
C VAL A 326 -26.97 12.14 6.34
N SER A 327 -27.58 11.01 6.68
CA SER A 327 -28.79 10.92 7.50
C SER A 327 -28.63 9.93 8.66
N ASP A 328 -29.54 9.99 9.62
CA ASP A 328 -29.59 9.06 10.75
C ASP A 328 -30.27 7.74 10.35
N ALA A 329 -29.78 6.64 10.90
CA ALA A 329 -30.26 5.30 10.62
C ALA A 329 -31.40 4.90 11.56
N TYR A 330 -32.39 4.16 11.03
CA TYR A 330 -33.57 3.71 11.79
C TYR A 330 -33.88 2.23 11.55
N TYR A 331 -34.46 1.58 12.56
CA TYR A 331 -35.12 0.28 12.42
C TYR A 331 -36.57 0.47 11.99
N CYS A 332 -37.08 -0.47 11.18
CA CYS A 332 -38.50 -0.53 10.85
C CYS A 332 -39.31 -1.08 12.03
N LYS A 333 -40.61 -0.77 12.05
CA LYS A 333 -41.53 -1.22 13.12
C LYS A 333 -41.51 -2.74 13.29
N GLU A 334 -41.47 -3.49 12.19
CA GLU A 334 -41.44 -4.96 12.21
C GLU A 334 -40.16 -5.49 12.85
N CYS A 335 -38.99 -4.95 12.49
CA CYS A 335 -37.72 -5.33 13.11
C CYS A 335 -37.66 -4.99 14.60
N THR A 336 -38.26 -3.86 15.02
CA THR A 336 -38.37 -3.51 16.44
C THR A 336 -39.31 -4.45 17.20
N ILE A 337 -40.44 -4.86 16.60
CA ILE A 337 -41.36 -5.85 17.21
C ILE A 337 -40.69 -7.21 17.37
N GLN A 338 -39.84 -7.58 16.40
CA GLN A 338 -39.01 -8.79 16.45
C GLN A 338 -37.78 -8.64 17.36
N GLU A 339 -37.65 -7.53 18.08
CA GLU A 339 -36.53 -7.19 18.97
C GLU A 339 -35.14 -7.20 18.31
N LYS A 340 -35.06 -7.09 16.98
CA LYS A 340 -33.77 -7.07 16.24
C LYS A 340 -32.95 -5.82 16.51
N ASP A 341 -33.57 -4.77 17.04
CA ASP A 341 -32.88 -3.58 17.54
C ASP A 341 -32.04 -3.85 18.79
N ARG A 342 -32.24 -5.01 19.44
CA ARG A 342 -31.49 -5.49 20.60
C ARG A 342 -30.36 -6.48 20.28
N ASP A 343 -30.18 -6.86 19.02
CA ASP A 343 -29.11 -7.78 18.56
C ASP A 343 -27.69 -7.18 18.61
N GLY A 344 -27.56 -5.98 19.18
CA GLY A 344 -26.31 -5.23 19.27
C GLY A 344 -26.08 -4.34 18.05
N CYS A 345 -24.82 -3.97 17.82
CA CYS A 345 -24.45 -3.02 16.78
C CYS A 345 -24.75 -3.57 15.37
N PRO A 346 -25.64 -2.93 14.59
CA PRO A 346 -26.07 -3.42 13.28
C PRO A 346 -25.13 -2.96 12.16
N LYS A 347 -23.94 -2.43 12.48
CA LYS A 347 -22.98 -2.02 11.45
C LYS A 347 -22.42 -3.27 10.78
N ILE A 348 -22.53 -3.33 9.46
CA ILE A 348 -21.91 -4.38 8.66
C ILE A 348 -20.40 -4.13 8.66
N VAL A 349 -19.64 -5.13 9.09
CA VAL A 349 -18.19 -5.12 9.13
C VAL A 349 -17.65 -6.22 8.23
N ASN A 350 -16.58 -5.88 7.52
CA ASN A 350 -15.81 -6.87 6.77
C ASN A 350 -14.81 -7.53 7.74
N LEU A 351 -15.03 -8.82 8.06
CA LEU A 351 -14.11 -9.64 8.85
C LEU A 351 -12.73 -9.70 8.20
N GLY A 352 -12.69 -9.67 6.87
CA GLY A 352 -11.48 -9.62 6.08
C GLY A 352 -10.64 -8.38 6.40
N SER A 353 -11.19 -7.18 6.21
CA SER A 353 -10.49 -5.93 6.53
C SER A 353 -10.10 -5.83 8.00
N SER A 354 -10.94 -6.35 8.91
CA SER A 354 -10.68 -6.33 10.36
C SER A 354 -9.51 -7.24 10.77
N LYS A 355 -9.33 -8.39 10.10
CA LYS A 355 -8.18 -9.28 10.32
C LYS A 355 -6.89 -8.67 9.76
N THR A 356 -6.92 -8.01 8.59
CA THR A 356 -5.77 -7.23 8.08
C THR A 356 -5.40 -6.15 9.07
N ASP A 357 -6.40 -5.41 9.57
CA ASP A 357 -6.21 -4.32 10.52
C ASP A 357 -5.60 -4.81 11.83
N LEU A 358 -6.09 -5.93 12.38
CA LEU A 358 -5.52 -6.55 13.58
C LEU A 358 -4.10 -7.09 13.36
N PHE A 359 -3.83 -7.70 12.20
CA PHE A 359 -2.49 -8.14 11.82
C PHE A 359 -1.54 -6.95 11.74
N TYR A 360 -2.02 -5.88 11.11
CA TYR A 360 -1.27 -4.66 10.88
C TYR A 360 -1.03 -3.87 12.18
N GLU A 361 -2.01 -3.77 13.08
CA GLU A 361 -1.83 -3.22 14.43
C GLU A 361 -0.75 -4.01 15.20
N ARG A 362 -0.78 -5.35 15.14
CA ARG A 362 0.28 -6.17 15.76
C ARG A 362 1.66 -5.88 15.14
N LYS A 363 1.74 -5.75 13.82
CA LYS A 363 2.97 -5.40 13.09
C LYS A 363 3.48 -4.01 13.49
N LYS A 364 2.58 -3.03 13.62
CA LYS A 364 2.86 -1.64 14.02
C LYS A 364 3.41 -1.52 15.44
N TYR A 365 2.85 -2.26 16.39
CA TYR A 365 3.27 -2.23 17.80
C TYR A 365 4.31 -3.30 18.16
N GLY A 366 4.76 -4.12 17.22
CA GLY A 366 5.77 -5.15 17.45
C GLY A 366 5.34 -6.25 18.42
N PHE A 367 4.03 -6.46 18.61
CA PHE A 367 3.52 -7.50 19.50
C PHE A 367 3.85 -8.88 18.93
N LYS A 368 4.82 -9.56 19.57
CA LYS A 368 5.14 -10.97 19.29
C LYS A 368 3.97 -11.85 19.74
N LYS A 369 3.60 -12.85 18.94
CA LYS A 369 2.97 -14.05 19.52
C LYS A 369 4.00 -14.66 20.47
N ARG A 370 3.63 -14.82 21.74
CA ARG A 370 4.40 -15.61 22.70
C ARG A 370 4.44 -17.06 22.26
#